data_AF-A0A532VG81-F1
#
_entry.id   AF-A0A532VG81-F1
#
_cell.length_a   1.000
_cell.length_b   1.000
_cell.length_c   1.000
_cell.angle_alpha   90.00
_cell.angle_beta   90.00
_cell.angle_gamma   90.00
#
_symmetry.space_group_name_H-M   'P 1'
#
loop_
_entity.id
_entity.type
_entity.pdbx_description
1 polymer ?
#
loop_
_entity_poly.entity_id
_entity_poly.type
_entity_poly.pdbx_seq_one_letter_code
_entity_poly.pdbx_strand_id
1 'polypeptide(L)'
;MQRYKRQKLIIVRRFAGGGAILHRNEITYSLACSTNEFPAFRDITKTQQLVHEAIILGLQNLGINAELERKETERPDPYFCFVNPSKYDVVEDGRKIGGSAQRRKNKAFFQHGSILIDSKITPKSRKEQKDRGKIINSLILGFEKRLGITF
;
A
#
# COMPACT_ATOMS: atom_id res chain seq x y z
N MET A 1 9.99 -23.64 -4.61
CA MET A 1 8.83 -23.98 -3.74
C MET A 1 9.17 -24.87 -2.54
N GLN A 2 10.11 -25.83 -2.61
CA GLN A 2 10.41 -26.74 -1.49
C GLN A 2 10.87 -26.06 -0.19
N ARG A 3 11.54 -24.89 -0.25
CA ARG A 3 12.08 -24.19 0.94
C ARG A 3 11.00 -23.51 1.82
N TYR A 4 9.81 -23.23 1.28
CA TYR A 4 8.71 -22.62 2.03
C TYR A 4 8.03 -23.57 3.01
N LYS A 5 8.16 -24.90 2.84
CA LYS A 5 7.56 -25.90 3.73
C LYS A 5 8.13 -25.90 5.17
N ARG A 6 9.26 -25.23 5.41
CA ARG A 6 9.90 -25.14 6.74
C ARG A 6 9.27 -24.09 7.67
N GLN A 7 8.46 -23.17 7.14
CA GLN A 7 7.63 -22.26 7.91
C GLN A 7 6.19 -22.50 7.47
N LYS A 8 5.20 -22.65 8.38
CA LYS A 8 3.79 -22.86 8.01
C LYS A 8 3.19 -21.60 7.36
N LEU A 9 3.64 -21.24 6.17
CA LEU A 9 3.19 -20.08 5.41
C LEU A 9 1.98 -20.45 4.56
N ILE A 10 0.92 -19.66 4.66
CA ILE A 10 -0.25 -19.78 3.80
C ILE A 10 0.07 -19.05 2.48
N ILE A 11 -0.08 -19.76 1.37
CA ILE A 11 0.14 -19.20 0.04
C ILE A 11 -1.23 -18.88 -0.57
N VAL A 12 -1.43 -17.61 -0.92
CA VAL A 12 -2.65 -17.14 -1.59
C VAL A 12 -2.29 -16.47 -2.90
N ARG A 13 -3.17 -16.62 -3.91
CA ARG A 13 -3.07 -15.88 -5.18
C ARG A 13 -4.12 -14.77 -5.18
N ARG A 14 -3.67 -13.53 -5.35
CA ARG A 14 -4.56 -12.36 -5.46
C ARG A 14 -5.13 -12.21 -6.88
N PHE A 15 -6.25 -11.49 -6.96
CA PHE A 15 -6.95 -11.19 -8.21
C PHE A 15 -6.24 -10.15 -9.09
N ALA A 16 -5.45 -9.24 -8.50
CA ALA A 16 -4.68 -8.22 -9.22
C ALA A 16 -3.28 -8.73 -9.62
N GLY A 17 -2.64 -8.05 -10.58
CA GLY A 17 -1.29 -8.38 -11.04
C GLY A 17 -0.18 -8.01 -10.05
N GLY A 18 1.07 -7.98 -10.54
CA GLY A 18 2.29 -7.67 -9.77
C GLY A 18 2.95 -8.90 -9.14
N GLY A 19 4.11 -8.68 -8.51
CA GLY A 19 4.91 -9.72 -7.86
C GLY A 19 4.38 -10.18 -6.50
N ALA A 20 5.02 -11.19 -5.92
CA ALA A 20 4.72 -11.72 -4.60
C ALA A 20 5.10 -10.70 -3.50
N ILE A 21 4.33 -10.73 -2.41
CA ILE A 21 4.62 -10.01 -1.18
C ILE A 21 4.50 -10.98 0.00
N LEU A 22 5.35 -10.79 1.00
CA LEU A 22 5.24 -11.48 2.27
C LEU A 22 4.42 -10.60 3.21
N HIS A 23 3.21 -11.05 3.53
CA HIS A 23 2.35 -10.34 4.47
C HIS A 23 2.87 -10.51 5.91
N ARG A 24 3.51 -9.47 6.45
CA ARG A 24 4.04 -9.46 7.82
C ARG A 24 4.13 -8.04 8.36
N ASN A 25 3.53 -7.81 9.52
CA ASN A 25 3.56 -6.55 10.26
C ASN A 25 3.26 -5.31 9.38
N GLU A 26 2.06 -5.29 8.80
CA GLU A 26 1.63 -4.24 7.87
C GLU A 26 0.19 -3.82 8.16
N ILE A 27 -0.25 -2.75 7.51
CA ILE A 27 -1.66 -2.45 7.26
C ILE A 27 -1.93 -2.74 5.79
N THR A 28 -2.91 -3.60 5.53
CA THR A 28 -3.46 -3.80 4.20
C THR A 28 -4.70 -2.94 4.03
N TYR A 29 -4.86 -2.34 2.85
CA TYR A 29 -6.04 -1.54 2.49
C TYR A 29 -6.60 -2.01 1.15
N SER A 30 -7.87 -1.69 0.90
CA SER A 30 -8.47 -1.82 -0.43
C SER A 30 -9.47 -0.69 -0.68
N LEU A 31 -9.53 -0.24 -1.93
CA LEU A 31 -10.46 0.75 -2.43
C LEU A 31 -11.17 0.19 -3.67
N ALA A 32 -12.49 0.32 -3.70
CA ALA A 32 -13.31 -0.04 -4.84
C ALA A 32 -14.32 1.08 -5.11
N CYS A 33 -14.45 1.48 -6.38
CA CYS A 33 -15.42 2.50 -6.76
C CYS A 33 -15.82 2.39 -8.23
N SER A 34 -16.91 3.07 -8.60
CA SER A 34 -17.25 3.31 -9.99
C SER A 34 -16.31 4.36 -10.60
N THR A 35 -15.82 4.12 -11.81
CA THR A 35 -15.04 5.11 -12.56
C THR A 35 -15.91 6.24 -13.16
N ASN A 36 -17.23 6.18 -12.95
CA ASN A 36 -18.13 7.29 -13.25
C ASN A 36 -18.17 8.31 -12.12
N GLU A 37 -18.12 7.85 -10.87
CA GLU A 37 -18.15 8.70 -9.67
C GLU A 37 -16.79 9.38 -9.43
N PHE A 38 -15.69 8.69 -9.79
CA PHE A 38 -14.34 9.23 -9.72
C PHE A 38 -13.67 9.18 -11.10
N PRO A 39 -13.90 10.17 -11.99
CA PRO A 39 -13.34 10.19 -13.34
C PRO A 39 -11.81 10.15 -13.37
N ALA A 40 -11.14 10.75 -12.38
CA ALA A 40 -9.68 10.68 -12.23
C ALA A 40 -9.17 9.24 -12.12
N PHE A 41 -10.03 8.28 -11.74
CA PHE A 41 -9.65 6.88 -11.58
C PHE A 41 -9.69 6.05 -12.87
N ARG A 42 -10.01 6.69 -14.00
CA ARG A 42 -9.88 6.09 -15.33
C ARG A 42 -8.42 5.92 -15.76
N ASP A 43 -7.53 6.75 -15.25
CA ASP A 43 -6.08 6.66 -15.50
C ASP A 43 -5.37 5.86 -14.40
N ILE A 44 -4.63 4.83 -14.81
CA ILE A 44 -3.94 3.90 -13.91
C ILE A 44 -2.89 4.58 -13.03
N THR A 45 -2.10 5.47 -13.64
CA THR A 45 -1.01 6.19 -13.00
C THR A 45 -1.57 7.25 -12.07
N LYS A 46 -2.60 7.97 -12.53
CA LYS A 46 -3.23 9.01 -11.72
C LYS A 46 -3.89 8.44 -10.47
N THR A 47 -4.57 7.30 -10.57
CA THR A 47 -5.13 6.65 -9.37
C THR A 47 -4.05 6.22 -8.39
N GLN A 48 -2.97 5.62 -8.90
CA GLN A 48 -1.88 5.18 -8.03
C GLN A 48 -1.29 6.37 -7.27
N GLN A 49 -0.99 7.48 -7.95
CA GLN A 49 -0.51 8.71 -7.34
C GLN A 49 -1.48 9.22 -6.28
N LEU A 50 -2.76 9.40 -6.62
CA LEU A 50 -3.75 9.95 -5.69
C LEU A 50 -3.92 9.11 -4.43
N VAL A 51 -3.97 7.78 -4.58
CA VAL A 51 -4.10 6.87 -3.44
C VAL A 51 -2.81 6.86 -2.60
N HIS A 52 -1.63 6.88 -3.23
CA HIS A 52 -0.38 6.88 -2.49
C HIS A 52 -0.11 8.24 -1.81
N GLU A 53 -0.51 9.35 -2.42
CA GLU A 53 -0.49 10.68 -1.79
C GLU A 53 -1.43 10.74 -0.58
N ALA A 54 -2.61 10.10 -0.65
CA ALA A 54 -3.51 9.99 0.49
C ALA A 54 -2.85 9.25 1.67
N ILE A 55 -2.18 8.14 1.37
CA ILE A 55 -1.42 7.37 2.35
C ILE A 55 -0.29 8.21 2.94
N ILE A 56 0.48 8.88 2.10
CA ILE A 56 1.59 9.76 2.51
C ILE A 56 1.10 10.84 3.46
N LEU A 57 -0.01 11.52 3.17
CA LEU A 57 -0.59 12.52 4.06
C LEU A 57 -0.93 11.92 5.44
N GLY A 58 -1.51 10.71 5.45
CA GLY A 58 -1.79 10.01 6.69
C GLY A 58 -0.53 9.62 7.47
N LEU A 59 0.55 9.22 6.79
CA LEU A 59 1.82 8.89 7.42
C LEU A 59 2.56 10.13 7.94
N GLN A 60 2.57 11.23 7.17
CA GLN A 60 3.17 12.51 7.57
C GLN A 60 2.49 13.11 8.80
N ASN A 61 1.17 12.93 8.94
CA ASN A 61 0.44 13.33 10.15
C ASN A 61 0.86 12.53 11.41
N LEU A 62 1.57 11.41 11.23
CA LEU A 62 2.19 10.63 12.32
C LEU A 62 3.68 10.92 12.49
N GLY A 63 4.24 11.88 11.74
CA GLY A 63 5.66 12.23 11.77
C GLY A 63 6.56 11.35 10.91
N ILE A 64 6.00 10.49 10.05
CA ILE A 64 6.76 9.65 9.12
C ILE A 64 7.06 10.47 7.86
N ASN A 65 8.34 10.57 7.47
CA ASN A 65 8.76 11.35 6.30
C ASN A 65 8.55 10.57 5.00
N ALA A 66 7.29 10.20 4.74
CA ALA A 66 6.92 9.45 3.55
C ALA A 66 6.83 10.37 2.32
N GLU A 67 7.23 9.85 1.16
CA GLU A 67 7.11 10.51 -0.13
C GLU A 67 6.83 9.51 -1.27
N LEU A 68 6.55 10.03 -2.46
CA LEU A 68 6.46 9.23 -3.68
C LEU A 68 7.85 9.01 -4.26
N GLU A 69 8.16 7.77 -4.63
CA GLU A 69 9.33 7.49 -5.45
C GLU A 69 9.22 8.24 -6.79
N ARG A 70 10.29 8.94 -7.16
CA ARG A 70 10.34 9.76 -8.39
C ARG A 70 11.15 9.09 -9.49
N LYS A 71 12.08 8.20 -9.13
CA LYS A 71 12.95 7.50 -10.06
C LYS A 71 12.20 6.33 -10.69
N GLU A 72 12.44 6.13 -11.98
CA GLU A 72 12.05 4.89 -12.64
C GLU A 72 12.91 3.75 -12.08
N THR A 73 12.32 2.56 -11.89
CA THR A 73 13.12 1.40 -11.48
C THR A 73 13.97 0.94 -12.66
N GLU A 74 15.29 1.02 -12.55
CA GLU A 74 16.19 0.52 -13.60
C GLU A 74 16.08 -1.00 -13.81
N ARG A 75 15.79 -1.75 -12.72
CA ARG A 75 15.63 -3.21 -12.72
C ARG A 75 14.55 -3.64 -11.71
N PRO A 76 13.27 -3.73 -12.11
CA PRO A 76 12.24 -4.24 -11.22
C PRO A 76 12.52 -5.71 -10.89
N ASP A 77 12.35 -6.08 -9.61
CA ASP A 77 12.40 -7.49 -9.22
C ASP A 77 11.11 -8.16 -9.78
N PRO A 78 11.24 -9.18 -10.64
CA PRO A 78 10.07 -9.81 -11.27
C PRO A 78 9.22 -10.63 -10.29
N TYR A 79 9.74 -10.91 -9.09
CA TYR A 79 9.15 -11.83 -8.13
C TYR A 79 8.72 -11.14 -6.83
N PHE A 80 9.44 -10.14 -6.34
CA PHE A 80 9.23 -9.55 -5.01
C PHE A 80 8.99 -8.05 -5.04
N CYS A 81 7.75 -7.63 -4.78
CA CYS A 81 7.32 -6.23 -4.94
C CYS A 81 7.94 -5.22 -3.96
N PHE A 82 8.55 -5.64 -2.85
CA PHE A 82 9.14 -4.75 -1.84
C PHE A 82 10.67 -4.59 -1.96
N VAL A 83 11.31 -5.22 -2.95
CA VAL A 83 12.77 -5.19 -3.09
C VAL A 83 13.25 -3.86 -3.66
N ASN A 84 12.69 -3.44 -4.79
CA ASN A 84 13.05 -2.18 -5.45
C ASN A 84 11.80 -1.29 -5.55
N PRO A 85 11.85 -0.04 -5.07
CA PRO A 85 10.80 0.94 -5.31
C PRO A 85 10.59 1.17 -6.81
N SER A 86 9.34 1.22 -7.22
CA SER A 86 8.90 1.71 -8.52
C SER A 86 8.37 3.12 -8.40
N LYS A 87 8.44 3.85 -9.51
CA LYS A 87 7.91 5.21 -9.56
C LYS A 87 6.49 5.25 -9.01
N TYR A 88 6.25 6.24 -8.17
CA TYR A 88 5.04 6.44 -7.40
C TYR A 88 4.79 5.44 -6.27
N ASP A 89 5.67 4.50 -5.95
CA ASP A 89 5.57 3.78 -4.68
C ASP A 89 5.76 4.72 -3.48
N VAL A 90 5.24 4.33 -2.33
CA VAL A 90 5.42 5.07 -1.09
C VAL A 90 6.76 4.66 -0.48
N VAL A 91 7.65 5.64 -0.30
CA VAL A 91 8.99 5.45 0.26
C VAL A 91 9.21 6.33 1.49
N GLU A 92 10.10 5.87 2.36
CA GLU A 92 10.72 6.67 3.44
C GLU A 92 12.23 6.48 3.31
N ASP A 93 12.98 7.59 3.23
CA ASP A 93 14.44 7.59 2.99
C ASP A 93 14.87 6.70 1.80
N GLY A 94 14.08 6.72 0.71
CA GLY A 94 14.33 5.91 -0.49
C GLY A 94 14.03 4.42 -0.35
N ARG A 95 13.49 3.96 0.80
CA ARG A 95 13.07 2.57 1.01
C ARG A 95 11.57 2.43 0.84
N LYS A 96 11.13 1.44 0.08
CA LYS A 96 9.71 1.18 -0.13
C LYS A 96 9.05 0.73 1.16
N ILE A 97 8.12 1.55 1.65
CA ILE A 97 7.28 1.25 2.81
C ILE A 97 5.82 1.02 2.42
N GLY A 98 5.42 1.35 1.19
CA GLY A 98 4.07 1.08 0.72
C GLY A 98 4.01 0.82 -0.78
N GLY A 99 3.09 -0.05 -1.18
CA GLY A 99 2.86 -0.38 -2.57
C GLY A 99 1.44 -0.89 -2.79
N SER A 100 1.03 -0.93 -4.06
CA SER A 100 -0.32 -1.35 -4.43
C SER A 100 -0.36 -2.14 -5.72
N ALA A 101 -1.46 -2.86 -5.89
CA ALA A 101 -1.85 -3.50 -7.14
C ALA A 101 -3.31 -3.12 -7.44
N GLN A 102 -3.60 -2.92 -8.71
CA GLN A 102 -4.91 -2.48 -9.15
C GLN A 102 -5.40 -3.29 -10.35
N ARG A 103 -6.73 -3.38 -10.47
CA ARG A 103 -7.42 -4.00 -11.59
C ARG A 103 -8.66 -3.18 -11.93
N ARG A 104 -8.88 -2.99 -13.22
CA ARG A 104 -10.10 -2.35 -13.76
C ARG A 104 -10.87 -3.38 -14.56
N LYS A 105 -12.19 -3.36 -14.42
CA LYS A 105 -13.09 -4.16 -15.26
C LYS A 105 -14.37 -3.35 -15.47
N ASN A 106 -14.77 -3.18 -16.72
CA ASN A 106 -15.90 -2.34 -17.11
C ASN A 106 -15.74 -0.92 -16.54
N LYS A 107 -16.76 -0.42 -15.83
CA LYS A 107 -16.77 0.90 -15.17
C LYS A 107 -16.42 0.81 -13.67
N ALA A 108 -15.71 -0.24 -13.25
CA ALA A 108 -15.33 -0.47 -11.87
C ALA A 108 -13.80 -0.53 -11.71
N PHE A 109 -13.33 0.09 -10.62
CA PHE A 109 -11.96 0.11 -10.18
C PHE A 109 -11.82 -0.68 -8.88
N PHE A 110 -10.75 -1.45 -8.76
CA PHE A 110 -10.32 -2.09 -7.52
C PHE A 110 -8.81 -1.92 -7.35
N GLN A 111 -8.39 -1.35 -6.23
CA GLN A 111 -6.99 -1.32 -5.80
C GLN A 111 -6.89 -1.86 -4.39
N HIS A 112 -5.80 -2.56 -4.12
CA HIS A 112 -5.43 -2.92 -2.77
C HIS A 112 -3.92 -2.76 -2.62
N GLY A 113 -3.48 -2.61 -1.39
CA GLY A 113 -2.08 -2.40 -1.11
C GLY A 113 -1.70 -2.77 0.31
N SER A 114 -0.40 -2.70 0.53
CA SER A 114 0.27 -3.02 1.77
C SER A 114 1.13 -1.82 2.17
N ILE A 115 1.02 -1.42 3.43
CA ILE A 115 1.83 -0.38 4.07
C ILE A 115 2.57 -1.04 5.22
N LEU A 116 3.89 -1.15 5.11
CA LEU A 116 4.74 -1.69 6.16
C LEU A 116 4.65 -0.79 7.38
N ILE A 117 4.49 -1.42 8.55
CA ILE A 117 4.64 -0.74 9.83
C ILE A 117 5.96 -1.25 10.38
N ASP A 118 7.08 -0.65 9.98
CA ASP A 118 8.35 -1.13 10.47
C ASP A 118 8.50 -0.81 11.96
N SER A 119 8.83 -1.86 12.69
CA SER A 119 9.80 -1.80 13.77
C SER A 119 10.19 -3.24 14.03
N LYS A 120 11.45 -3.47 14.36
CA LYS A 120 11.96 -4.70 14.96
C LYS A 120 11.05 -5.16 16.12
N ILE A 121 9.99 -5.94 15.88
CA ILE A 121 9.05 -6.35 16.95
C ILE A 121 8.57 -7.81 16.79
N THR A 122 8.86 -8.59 17.84
CA THR A 122 8.35 -9.93 18.22
C THR A 122 6.92 -9.81 18.84
N PRO A 123 6.21 -10.87 19.28
CA PRO A 123 4.73 -10.88 19.30
C PRO A 123 4.00 -9.88 20.23
N LYS A 124 2.73 -9.66 19.85
CA LYS A 124 1.79 -8.56 20.15
C LYS A 124 1.55 -8.18 21.61
N SER A 125 1.87 -6.92 21.94
CA SER A 125 1.43 -6.24 23.17
C SER A 125 0.13 -5.42 22.98
N ARG A 126 -0.59 -5.07 24.07
CA ARG A 126 -1.77 -4.16 24.02
C ARG A 126 -1.44 -2.75 23.52
N LYS A 127 -0.19 -2.32 23.65
CA LYS A 127 0.30 -1.00 23.20
C LYS A 127 0.28 -0.90 21.66
N GLU A 128 0.73 -1.95 20.97
CA GLU A 128 0.71 -2.03 19.50
C GLU A 128 -0.70 -1.94 18.89
N GLN A 129 -1.73 -2.47 19.56
CA GLN A 129 -3.11 -2.34 19.07
C GLN A 129 -3.60 -0.88 19.09
N LYS A 130 -3.25 -0.14 20.15
CA LYS A 130 -3.57 1.29 20.26
C LYS A 130 -2.81 2.10 19.21
N ASP A 131 -1.60 1.68 18.87
CA ASP A 131 -0.79 2.33 17.83
C ASP A 131 -1.33 2.05 16.42
N ARG A 132 -1.83 0.82 16.14
CA ARG A 132 -2.51 0.52 14.86
C ARG A 132 -3.79 1.33 14.65
N GLY A 133 -4.59 1.52 15.70
CA GLY A 133 -5.80 2.36 15.62
C GLY A 133 -5.48 3.80 15.24
N LYS A 134 -4.42 4.38 15.82
CA LYS A 134 -3.93 5.71 15.44
C LYS A 134 -3.49 5.77 13.98
N ILE A 135 -2.76 4.75 13.52
CA ILE A 135 -2.31 4.70 12.12
C ILE A 135 -3.52 4.65 11.18
N ILE A 136 -4.51 3.80 11.46
CA ILE A 136 -5.74 3.69 10.66
C ILE A 136 -6.49 5.03 10.62
N ASN A 137 -6.69 5.69 11.75
CA ASN A 137 -7.37 6.99 11.80
C ASN A 137 -6.61 8.06 10.99
N SER A 138 -5.28 8.06 11.06
CA SER A 138 -4.46 8.98 10.28
C SER A 138 -4.55 8.69 8.78
N LEU A 139 -4.57 7.42 8.39
CA LEU A 139 -4.78 7.01 7.00
C LEU A 139 -6.17 7.45 6.50
N ILE A 140 -7.24 7.21 7.27
CA ILE A 140 -8.60 7.68 6.95
C ILE A 140 -8.57 9.19 6.66
N LEU A 141 -8.01 9.99 7.56
CA LEU A 141 -7.87 11.44 7.37
C LEU A 141 -7.09 11.80 6.10
N GLY A 142 -6.04 11.04 5.76
CA GLY A 142 -5.30 11.21 4.50
C GLY A 142 -6.17 10.94 3.26
N PHE A 143 -6.97 9.87 3.29
CA PHE A 143 -7.93 9.54 2.24
C PHE A 143 -9.04 10.59 2.10
N GLU A 144 -9.63 11.03 3.21
CA GLU A 144 -10.66 12.07 3.20
C GLU A 144 -10.14 13.38 2.61
N LYS A 145 -8.97 13.85 3.06
CA LYS A 145 -8.36 15.08 2.56
C LYS A 145 -7.93 15.00 1.10
N ARG A 146 -7.35 13.87 0.68
CA ARG A 146 -6.79 13.76 -0.68
C ARG A 146 -7.84 13.46 -1.75
N LEU A 147 -8.82 12.62 -1.41
CA LEU A 147 -9.82 12.14 -2.35
C LEU A 147 -11.18 12.83 -2.20
N GLY A 148 -11.40 13.63 -1.16
CA GLY A 148 -12.67 14.31 -0.91
C GLY A 148 -13.80 13.33 -0.58
N ILE A 149 -13.48 12.22 0.09
CA ILE A 149 -14.44 11.19 0.54
C ILE A 149 -14.63 11.25 2.05
N THR A 150 -15.66 10.61 2.58
CA THR A 150 -15.93 10.52 4.02
C THR A 150 -16.29 9.07 4.36
N PHE A 151 -15.78 8.56 5.49
CA PHE A 151 -15.94 7.17 5.93
C PHE A 151 -16.84 7.03 7.16
#